data_AF-A0A3D0HKY6-F1
#
_entry.id   AF-A0A3D0HKY6-F1
#
_cell.length_a   1.000
_cell.length_b   1.000
_cell.length_c   1.000
_cell.angle_alpha   90.00
_cell.angle_beta   90.00
_cell.angle_gamma   90.00
#
_symmetry.space_group_name_H-M   'P 1'
#
loop_
_entity.id
_entity.type
_entity.pdbx_description
1 polymer ?
#
loop_
_entity_poly.entity_id
_entity_poly.type
_entity_poly.pdbx_seq_one_letter_code
_entity_poly.pdbx_strand_id
1 'polypeptide(L)' 'TGTCASTVAAVLNGYCPRGEEIAIQIRGGVLYDTYLENGDVVMRGPAVEVFHG' A
#
# COMPACT_ATOMS: atom_id res chain seq x y z
N THR A 1 8.48 0.39 -1.51
CA THR A 1 8.48 1.53 -2.45
C THR A 1 7.78 1.22 -3.78
N GLY A 2 7.61 -0.04 -4.22
CA GLY A 2 6.84 -0.34 -5.44
C GLY A 2 5.31 -0.24 -5.28
N THR A 3 4.78 -0.67 -4.13
CA THR A 3 3.34 -0.64 -3.85
C THR A 3 2.80 0.78 -3.79
N CYS A 4 3.47 1.68 -3.05
CA CYS A 4 3.05 3.07 -2.91
C CYS A 4 2.92 3.80 -4.26
N ALA A 5 3.88 3.60 -5.16
CA ALA A 5 3.83 4.18 -6.50
C ALA A 5 2.68 3.60 -7.34
N SER A 6 2.44 2.29 -7.21
CA SER A 6 1.34 1.60 -7.90
C SER A 6 -0.03 2.07 -7.40
N THR A 7 -0.18 2.28 -6.09
CA THR A 7 -1.37 2.86 -5.44
C THR A 7 -1.67 4.24 -5.98
N VAL A 8 -0.68 5.13 -6.00
CA VAL A 8 -0.84 6.49 -6.54
C VAL A 8 -1.23 6.44 -8.02
N ALA A 9 -0.56 5.62 -8.82
CA ALA A 9 -0.89 5.47 -10.24
C ALA A 9 -2.31 4.92 -10.44
N ALA A 10 -2.73 3.92 -9.68
CA ALA A 10 -4.06 3.33 -9.78
C ALA A 10 -5.16 4.36 -9.45
N VAL A 11 -4.96 5.17 -8.41
CA VAL A 11 -5.89 6.23 -8.04
C VAL A 11 -5.92 7.35 -9.08
N LEU A 12 -4.76 7.82 -9.56
CA LEU A 12 -4.69 8.89 -10.57
C LEU A 12 -5.28 8.47 -11.93
N ASN A 13 -5.24 7.17 -12.25
CA ASN A 13 -5.87 6.63 -13.46
C ASN A 13 -7.34 6.21 -13.23
N GLY A 14 -7.90 6.42 -12.03
CA GLY A 14 -9.30 6.13 -11.73
C GLY A 14 -9.63 4.64 -11.55
N TYR A 15 -8.63 3.77 -11.39
CA TYR A 15 -8.83 2.34 -11.14
C TYR A 15 -9.16 2.04 -9.67
N CYS A 16 -8.74 2.91 -8.75
CA CYS A 16 -9.04 2.79 -7.33
C CYS A 16 -9.50 4.14 -6.75
N PRO A 17 -10.41 4.15 -5.77
CA PRO A 17 -10.82 5.37 -5.10
C PRO A 17 -9.69 5.97 -4.24
N ARG A 18 -9.62 7.31 -4.21
CA ARG A 18 -8.75 8.07 -3.30
C ARG A 18 -9.25 7.94 -1.86
N GLY A 19 -8.34 7.93 -0.89
CA GLY A 19 -8.70 7.89 0.54
C GLY A 19 -9.15 6.52 1.06
N GLU A 20 -9.31 5.53 0.19
CA GLU A 20 -9.66 4.16 0.56
C GLU A 20 -8.43 3.25 0.63
N GLU A 21 -8.52 2.21 1.45
CA GLU A 21 -7.47 1.20 1.56
C GLU A 21 -7.50 0.25 0.37
N ILE A 22 -6.34 0.08 -0.27
CA ILE A 22 -6.14 -0.75 -1.45
C ILE A 22 -5.26 -1.94 -1.04
N ALA A 23 -5.78 -3.15 -1.21
CA ALA A 23 -5.04 -4.39 -0.97
C ALA A 23 -4.22 -4.78 -2.20
N ILE A 24 -2.90 -4.86 -2.03
CA ILE A 24 -1.94 -5.09 -3.11
C ILE A 24 -1.30 -6.46 -2.92
N GLN A 25 -1.59 -7.35 -3.88
CA GLN A 25 -1.09 -8.72 -3.89
C GLN A 25 0.33 -8.74 -4.48
N ILE A 26 1.30 -9.14 -3.66
CA ILE A 26 2.69 -9.35 -4.07
C ILE A 26 3.11 -10.79 -3.76
N ARG A 27 4.24 -11.24 -4.33
CA ARG A 27 4.76 -12.59 -4.06
C ARG A 27 5.02 -12.87 -2.57
N GLY A 28 5.31 -11.83 -1.79
CA GLY A 28 5.57 -11.90 -0.35
C GLY A 28 4.33 -11.80 0.55
N GLY A 29 3.12 -11.76 -0.02
CA GLY A 29 1.87 -11.61 0.72
C GLY A 29 1.09 -10.36 0.29
N VAL A 30 0.35 -9.78 1.24
CA VAL A 30 -0.53 -8.63 1.00
C VAL A 30 0.01 -7.41 1.72
N LEU A 31 0.10 -6.30 1.00
CA LEU A 31 0.30 -4.97 1.57
C LEU A 31 -0.97 -4.15 1.39
N TYR A 32 -1.19 -3.21 2.29
CA TYR A 32 -2.35 -2.33 2.28
C TYR A 32 -1.88 -0.89 2.21
N ASP A 33 -2.25 -0.20 1.14
CA ASP A 33 -1.87 1.19 0.93
C ASP A 33 -3.11 2.08 0.87
N THR A 34 -3.01 3.27 1.45
CA THR A 34 -4.03 4.32 1.34
C THR A 34 -3.38 5.59 0.83
N TYR A 35 -3.88 6.12 -0.30
CA TYR A 35 -3.47 7.43 -0.79
C TYR A 35 -4.40 8.51 -0.22
N LEU A 36 -3.90 9.24 0.79
CA LEU A 36 -4.67 10.22 1.56
C LEU A 36 -4.87 11.51 0.78
N GLU A 37 -5.92 12.27 1.12
CA GLU A 37 -6.24 13.56 0.48
C GLU A 37 -5.11 14.60 0.62
N ASN A 38 -4.36 14.55 1.72
CA ASN A 38 -3.24 15.47 1.98
C ASN A 38 -1.99 15.20 1.10
N GLY A 39 -1.99 14.14 0.30
CA GLY A 39 -0.88 13.77 -0.57
C GLY A 39 0.04 12.68 -0.01
N ASP A 40 -0.14 12.27 1.23
CA ASP A 40 0.65 11.19 1.83
C ASP A 40 0.14 9.81 1.42
N VAL A 41 1.05 8.84 1.39
CA VAL A 41 0.72 7.43 1.17
C VAL A 41 1.08 6.67 2.44
N VAL A 42 0.09 6.06 3.06
CA VAL A 42 0.27 5.18 4.22
C VAL A 42 0.33 3.74 3.72
N MET A 43 1.37 2.99 4.09
CA MET A 43 1.55 1.58 3.77
C MET A 43 1.55 0.76 5.06
N ARG A 44 0.73 -0.30 5.09
CA ARG A 44 0.64 -1.26 6.20
C ARG A 44 0.92 -2.66 5.68
N GLY A 45 1.62 -3.44 6.48
CA GLY A 45 1.95 -4.82 6.15
C GLY A 45 2.42 -5.60 7.38
N PRO A 46 2.40 -6.93 7.30
CA PRO A 46 2.89 -7.78 8.38
C PRO A 46 4.41 -7.62 8.55
N ALA A 47 4.86 -7.61 9.80
CA ALA A 47 6.25 -7.74 10.18
C ALA A 47 6.38 -8.95 11.10
N VAL A 48 7.40 -9.77 10.88
CA VAL A 48 7.64 -11.00 11.66
C VAL A 48 9.07 -10.96 12.18
N GLU A 49 9.21 -11.14 13.49
CA GLU A 49 10.52 -11.34 14.11
C GLU A 49 11.03 -12.73 13.75
N VAL A 50 12.22 -12.79 13.14
CA VAL A 50 12.83 -14.06 12.71
C VAL A 50 13.95 -14.52 13.64
N PHE A 51 14.34 -13.70 14.62
CA PHE A 51 15.39 -13.99 15.58
C PHE A 51 15.26 -13.09 16.81
N HIS A 52 15.35 -13.68 18.01
CA HIS A 52 15.49 -13.00 19.29
C HIS A 52 16.65 -13.64 20.05
N GLY A 53 17.58 -12.83 20.54
CA GLY A 53 18.81 -13.26 21.23
C GLY A 53 18.75 -12.99 22.72
#